data_AF-A0A6B3I4I0-F1
#
_entry.id   AF-A0A6B3I4I0-F1
#
_cell.length_a   1.000
_cell.length_b   1.000
_cell.length_c   1.000
_cell.angle_alpha   90.00
_cell.angle_beta   90.00
_cell.angle_gamma   90.00
#
_symmetry.space_group_name_H-M   'P 1'
#
loop_
_entity.id
_entity.type
_entity.pdbx_description
1 polymer ?
#
loop_
_entity_poly.entity_id
_entity_poly.type
_entity_poly.pdbx_seq_one_letter_code
_entity_poly.pdbx_strand_id
1 'polypeptide(L)'
;DMFRATDTEHAPWTVVKNNDKKRGRLEAMRSLLGRFGYDSKDEKAVGTPDPLIVGPADTLLEPGEEPADLSPTPLATRPHGPG
;
A
#
# COMPACT_ATOMS: atom_id res chain seq x y z
N ASP A 1 -8.87 14.54 -9.51
CA ASP A 1 -10.15 14.83 -8.83
C ASP A 1 -10.60 13.76 -7.84
N MET A 2 -10.64 12.46 -8.20
CA MET A 2 -11.11 11.40 -7.29
C MET A 2 -10.29 11.28 -5.99
N PHE A 3 -8.96 11.12 -6.07
CA PHE A 3 -8.11 10.94 -4.88
C PHE A 3 -8.20 12.13 -3.93
N ARG A 4 -8.01 13.36 -4.44
CA ARG A 4 -8.17 14.60 -3.66
C ARG A 4 -9.49 14.69 -2.89
N ALA A 5 -10.58 14.18 -3.47
CA ALA A 5 -11.92 14.31 -2.88
C ALA A 5 -12.26 13.20 -1.86
N THR A 6 -11.55 12.07 -1.87
CA THR A 6 -11.98 10.86 -1.13
C THR A 6 -10.88 10.17 -0.34
N ASP A 7 -9.63 10.59 -0.52
CA ASP A 7 -8.51 10.09 0.26
C ASP A 7 -8.46 10.76 1.64
N THR A 8 -8.59 9.97 2.70
CA THR A 8 -8.71 10.47 4.07
C THR A 8 -7.94 9.59 5.04
N GLU A 9 -7.51 10.14 6.18
CA GLU A 9 -6.78 9.40 7.20
C GLU A 9 -7.52 8.13 7.68
N HIS A 10 -8.85 8.20 7.78
CA HIS A 10 -9.68 7.07 8.20
C HIS A 10 -9.95 6.05 7.07
N ALA A 11 -9.82 6.46 5.81
CA ALA A 11 -10.07 5.61 4.63
C ALA A 11 -9.08 5.95 3.50
N PRO A 12 -7.79 5.59 3.65
CA PRO A 12 -6.75 5.94 2.70
C PRO A 12 -6.83 5.09 1.43
N TRP A 13 -6.60 5.71 0.28
CA TRP A 13 -6.43 5.07 -1.01
C TRP A 13 -5.05 4.42 -1.11
N THR A 14 -5.06 3.11 -1.41
CA THR A 14 -3.87 2.35 -1.77
C THR A 14 -3.83 2.14 -3.28
N VAL A 15 -2.77 2.62 -3.93
CA VAL A 15 -2.52 2.47 -5.37
C VAL A 15 -1.64 1.26 -5.63
N VAL A 16 -1.92 0.54 -6.72
CA VAL A 16 -1.16 -0.65 -7.14
C VAL A 16 -0.80 -0.54 -8.62
N LYS A 17 0.49 -0.48 -8.94
CA LYS A 17 0.99 -0.57 -10.31
C LYS A 17 0.82 -2.00 -10.84
N ASN A 18 0.00 -2.16 -11.87
CA ASN A 18 -0.48 -3.48 -12.29
C ASN A 18 -0.12 -3.87 -13.73
N ASN A 19 0.90 -3.22 -14.32
CA ASN A 19 1.40 -3.60 -15.66
C ASN A 19 1.91 -5.04 -15.67
N ASP A 20 2.62 -5.47 -14.62
CA ASP A 20 2.78 -6.89 -14.30
C ASP A 20 1.62 -7.35 -13.42
N LYS A 21 0.62 -7.97 -14.05
CA LYS A 21 -0.59 -8.43 -13.36
C LYS A 21 -0.32 -9.47 -12.28
N LYS A 22 0.70 -10.32 -12.44
CA LYS A 22 1.03 -11.35 -11.45
C LYS A 22 1.60 -10.68 -10.20
N ARG A 23 2.55 -9.76 -10.41
CA ARG A 23 3.19 -9.03 -9.33
C ARG A 23 2.21 -8.09 -8.62
N GLY A 24 1.41 -7.33 -9.36
CA GLY A 24 0.41 -6.42 -8.77
C GLY A 24 -0.61 -7.13 -7.87
N ARG A 25 -1.08 -8.33 -8.27
CA ARG A 25 -1.97 -9.15 -7.42
C ARG A 25 -1.31 -9.59 -6.12
N LEU A 26 -0.06 -10.05 -6.19
CA LEU A 26 0.70 -10.43 -4.99
C LEU A 26 0.86 -9.23 -4.08
N GLU A 27 1.32 -8.09 -4.59
CA GLU A 27 1.56 -6.89 -3.77
C GLU A 27 0.29 -6.32 -3.13
N ALA A 28 -0.85 -6.37 -3.83
CA ALA A 28 -2.14 -6.01 -3.22
C ALA A 28 -2.47 -6.90 -2.01
N MET A 29 -2.30 -8.23 -2.14
CA MET A 29 -2.52 -9.16 -1.02
C MET A 29 -1.52 -8.95 0.11
N ARG A 30 -0.23 -8.76 -0.18
CA ARG A 30 0.80 -8.46 0.84
C ARG A 30 0.46 -7.20 1.62
N SER A 31 0.06 -6.15 0.92
CA SER A 31 -0.31 -4.87 1.51
C SER A 31 -1.49 -4.99 2.46
N LEU A 32 -2.52 -5.78 2.09
CA LEU A 32 -3.66 -6.03 2.95
C LEU A 32 -3.29 -6.91 4.16
N LEU A 33 -2.75 -8.10 3.91
CA LEU A 33 -2.45 -9.08 4.95
C LEU A 33 -1.38 -8.58 5.92
N GLY A 34 -0.43 -7.77 5.45
CA GLY A 34 0.61 -7.18 6.28
C GLY A 34 0.07 -6.24 7.36
N ARG A 35 -1.04 -5.53 7.12
CA ARG A 35 -1.60 -4.51 8.03
C ARG A 35 -2.31 -5.09 9.25
N PHE A 36 -2.87 -6.29 9.14
CA PHE A 36 -3.68 -6.87 10.21
C PHE A 36 -2.90 -7.94 10.97
N GLY A 37 -2.98 -7.89 12.30
CA GLY A 37 -2.61 -9.02 13.16
C GLY A 37 -3.76 -10.02 13.16
N TYR A 38 -3.54 -11.20 12.58
CA TYR A 38 -4.52 -12.28 12.55
C TYR A 38 -3.88 -13.60 13.00
N ASP A 39 -4.70 -14.49 13.54
CA ASP A 39 -4.23 -15.77 14.09
C ASP A 39 -3.58 -16.64 13.00
N SER A 40 -2.52 -17.36 13.37
CA SER A 40 -1.77 -18.24 12.46
C SER A 40 -1.18 -17.53 11.23
N LYS A 41 -0.87 -16.24 11.33
CA LYS A 41 -0.17 -15.48 10.27
C LYS A 41 1.23 -16.05 10.02
N ASP A 42 1.46 -16.54 8.80
CA ASP A 42 2.80 -16.85 8.31
C ASP A 42 3.43 -15.59 7.69
N GLU A 43 4.27 -14.91 8.46
CA GLU A 43 4.96 -13.69 8.00
C GLU A 43 5.88 -13.93 6.79
N LYS A 44 6.43 -15.15 6.64
CA LYS A 44 7.29 -15.48 5.51
C LYS A 44 6.46 -15.65 4.23
N ALA A 45 5.28 -16.24 4.34
CA ALA A 45 4.36 -16.38 3.22
C ALA A 45 3.78 -15.02 2.79
N VAL A 46 3.42 -14.16 3.74
CA VAL A 46 2.93 -12.80 3.45
C VAL A 46 4.06 -11.96 2.85
N GLY A 47 5.25 -11.97 3.45
CA GLY A 47 6.37 -11.15 2.99
C GLY A 47 6.16 -9.65 3.22
N THR A 48 7.01 -8.83 2.60
CA THR A 48 6.96 -7.37 2.70
C THR A 48 6.41 -6.78 1.40
N PRO A 49 5.43 -5.86 1.45
CA PRO A 49 4.95 -5.15 0.28
C PRO A 49 6.07 -4.33 -0.39
N ASP A 50 6.15 -4.36 -1.71
CA ASP A 50 7.11 -3.61 -2.52
C ASP A 50 6.61 -2.16 -2.73
N PRO A 51 7.29 -1.14 -2.15
CA PRO A 51 6.84 0.25 -2.23
C PRO A 51 6.89 0.83 -3.64
N LEU A 52 7.59 0.18 -4.58
CA LEU A 52 7.58 0.60 -5.99
C LEU A 52 6.30 0.16 -6.73
N ILE A 53 5.53 -0.74 -6.13
CA ILE A 53 4.35 -1.36 -6.75
C ILE A 53 3.08 -1.00 -5.98
N VAL A 54 3.11 -0.98 -4.65
CA VAL A 54 1.95 -0.65 -3.80
C VAL A 54 2.28 0.43 -2.79
N GLY A 55 1.41 1.43 -2.66
CA GLY A 55 1.69 2.62 -1.85
C GLY A 55 0.56 3.66 -1.89
N PRO A 56 0.73 4.81 -1.22
CA PRO A 56 -0.22 5.91 -1.31
C PRO A 56 -0.25 6.46 -2.73
N ALA A 57 -1.40 7.05 -3.08
CA ALA A 57 -1.55 7.73 -4.35
C ALA A 57 -0.43 8.75 -4.57
N ASP A 58 -0.14 9.63 -3.59
CA ASP A 58 0.91 10.67 -3.68
C ASP A 58 2.27 10.17 -4.24
N THR A 59 2.72 8.99 -3.84
CA THR A 59 4.02 8.44 -4.26
C THR A 59 3.99 7.65 -5.56
N LEU A 60 2.81 7.23 -6.03
CA LEU A 60 2.65 6.31 -7.15
C LEU A 60 1.85 6.88 -8.32
N LEU A 61 1.45 8.15 -8.26
CA LEU A 61 0.82 8.88 -9.35
C LEU A 61 1.68 8.84 -10.62
N GLU A 62 1.03 8.75 -11.77
CA GLU A 62 1.69 8.84 -13.08
C GLU A 62 1.99 10.29 -13.48
N PRO A 63 3.01 10.55 -14.32
CA PRO A 63 3.31 11.89 -14.80
C PRO A 63 2.10 12.56 -15.47
N GLY A 64 1.67 13.70 -14.94
CA GLY A 64 0.48 14.42 -15.40
C GLY A 64 -0.73 14.30 -14.46
N GLU A 65 -0.64 13.43 -13.45
CA GLU A 65 -1.57 13.46 -12.33
C GLU A 65 -1.16 14.54 -11.32
N GLU A 66 -2.16 15.30 -10.91
CA GLU A 66 -2.03 16.46 -10.03
C GLU A 66 -1.64 16.05 -8.60
N PRO A 67 -0.52 16.55 -8.03
CA PRO A 67 -0.07 16.19 -6.69
C PRO A 67 -1.09 16.65 -5.65
N ALA A 68 -1.32 15.85 -4.62
CA ALA A 68 -2.33 16.11 -3.62
C ALA A 68 -1.77 15.77 -2.25
N ASP A 69 -2.13 16.57 -1.25
CA ASP A 69 -1.86 16.24 0.15
C ASP A 69 -2.79 15.08 0.52
N LEU A 70 -2.27 13.86 0.32
CA LEU A 70 -3.00 12.61 0.41
C LEU A 70 -2.58 11.87 1.67
N SER A 71 -3.54 11.18 2.26
CA SER A 71 -3.32 10.37 3.44
C SER A 71 -2.29 9.26 3.16
N PRO A 72 -1.40 8.97 4.12
CA PRO A 72 -0.45 7.89 3.96
C PRO A 72 -1.24 6.59 3.86
N THR A 73 -0.97 5.78 2.84
CA THR A 73 -1.36 4.39 2.88
C THR A 73 -0.57 3.75 4.01
N PRO A 74 -1.22 3.16 5.03
CA PRO A 74 -0.53 2.39 6.03
C PRO A 74 -0.02 1.12 5.36
N LEU A 75 1.13 1.20 4.70
CA LEU A 75 1.90 0.02 4.35
C LEU A 75 2.23 -0.69 5.65
N ALA A 76 2.27 -2.02 5.63
CA ALA A 76 2.58 -2.82 6.81
C ALA A 76 3.89 -2.32 7.45
N THR A 77 3.78 -1.47 8.47
CA THR A 77 4.91 -0.97 9.23
C THR A 77 5.40 -2.15 10.05
N ARG A 78 6.70 -2.48 9.96
CA ARG A 78 7.30 -3.45 10.88
C ARG A 78 7.06 -2.97 12.31
N PRO A 79 6.37 -3.73 13.19
CA PRO A 79 6.48 -3.50 14.61
C PRO A 79 7.84 -4.10 15.00
N HIS A 80 8.78 -3.26 15.45
CA HIS A 80 10.07 -3.66 16.03
C HIS A 80 11.19 -4.08 15.04
N GLY A 81 12.15 -3.17 14.81
CA GLY A 81 13.54 -3.52 14.56
C GLY A 81 14.31 -3.53 15.89
N PRO A 82 15.46 -4.22 16.00
CA PRO A 82 16.14 -4.42 17.29
C PRO A 82 16.68 -3.07 17.79
N GLY A 83 16.12 -2.60 18.88
CA GLY A 83 16.50 -1.40 19.62
C GLY A 83 15.84 -1.44 20.98
#